data_AF-A0A844H5T6-F1
#
_entry.id   AF-A0A844H5T6-F1
#
_cell.length_a   1.000
_cell.length_b   1.000
_cell.length_c   1.000
_cell.angle_alpha   90.00
_cell.angle_beta   90.00
_cell.angle_gamma   90.00
#
_symmetry.space_group_name_H-M   'P 1'
#
loop_
_entity.id
_entity.type
_entity.pdbx_description
1 polymer ?
#
loop_
_entity_poly.entity_id
_entity_poly.type
_entity_poly.pdbx_seq_one_letter_code
_entity_poly.pdbx_strand_id
1 'polypeptide(L)'
;MQHSHFALAAAAVIGLALPALAQDTDFSLTYHVERTPAARLSIETCGKTVADAAASAGLQGVTQSYPGQLVTVSGGAAPRGAFVVQCIAVGDTTVSVVQGIDYRAQKGALGEFADQVFAAIKSAVE
;
A
#
# COMPACT_ATOMS: atom_id res chain seq x y z
N MET A 1 66.76 37.35 24.41
CA MET A 1 66.48 37.49 22.95
C MET A 1 66.36 36.10 22.35
N GLN A 2 65.14 35.62 22.11
CA GLN A 2 64.83 34.70 21.00
C GLN A 2 63.31 34.61 20.88
N HIS A 3 62.76 35.24 19.84
CA HIS A 3 61.38 35.03 19.40
C HIS A 3 61.33 33.72 18.61
N SER A 4 60.29 32.90 18.75
CA SER A 4 59.81 32.03 17.67
C SER A 4 58.42 31.43 17.92
N HIS A 5 57.47 31.96 17.15
CA HIS A 5 56.46 31.24 16.34
C HIS A 5 55.38 30.38 17.01
N PHE A 6 54.19 30.99 17.10
CA PHE A 6 52.91 30.52 16.52
C PHE A 6 52.80 29.03 16.12
N ALA A 7 51.82 28.33 16.69
CA ALA A 7 50.75 27.69 15.91
C ALA A 7 49.58 27.29 16.82
N LEU A 8 48.43 27.96 16.63
CA LEU A 8 47.12 27.49 17.07
C LEU A 8 46.80 26.17 16.36
N ALA A 9 46.60 25.09 17.11
CA ALA A 9 45.95 23.88 16.59
C ALA A 9 44.50 23.84 17.12
N ALA A 10 43.60 24.56 16.44
CA ALA A 10 42.17 24.35 16.61
C ALA A 10 41.81 23.06 15.85
N ALA A 11 41.64 21.96 16.57
CA ALA A 11 41.14 20.71 16.02
C ALA A 11 39.65 20.91 15.64
N ALA A 12 39.40 21.18 14.37
CA ALA A 12 38.05 21.12 13.81
C ALA A 12 37.60 19.65 13.78
N VAL A 13 36.86 19.23 14.79
CA VAL A 13 36.05 18.01 14.73
C VAL A 13 34.90 18.31 13.78
N ILE A 14 35.14 18.14 12.48
CA ILE A 14 34.05 18.01 11.51
C ILE A 14 33.42 16.66 11.85
N GLY A 15 32.33 16.70 12.61
CA GLY A 15 31.44 15.56 12.78
C GLY A 15 31.00 15.12 11.40
N LEU A 16 31.59 14.05 10.89
CA LEU A 16 31.09 13.32 9.75
C LEU A 16 29.70 12.82 10.16
N ALA A 17 28.67 13.60 9.84
CA ALA A 17 27.34 13.06 9.72
C ALA A 17 27.43 12.00 8.62
N LEU A 18 27.66 10.74 9.01
CA LEU A 18 27.46 9.62 8.12
C LEU A 18 26.05 9.79 7.57
N PRO A 19 25.86 9.83 6.24
CA PRO A 19 24.53 9.86 5.68
C PRO A 19 23.83 8.63 6.25
N ALA A 20 22.73 8.84 6.98
CA ALA A 20 21.84 7.75 7.30
C ALA A 20 21.42 7.18 5.95
N LEU A 21 21.96 6.01 5.59
CA LEU A 21 21.47 5.26 4.46
C LEU A 21 19.99 5.03 4.77
N ALA A 22 19.11 5.69 4.00
CA ALA A 22 17.71 5.34 4.00
C ALA A 22 17.67 3.82 3.85
N GLN A 23 17.06 3.13 4.81
CA GLN A 23 16.86 1.68 4.70
C GLN A 23 16.02 1.50 3.45
N ASP A 24 16.66 1.10 2.35
CA ASP A 24 16.07 0.79 1.06
C ASP A 24 15.22 -0.46 1.29
N THR A 25 14.05 -0.24 1.89
CA THR A 25 13.09 -1.30 2.13
C THR A 25 12.36 -1.41 0.81
N ASP A 26 13.03 -2.05 -0.15
CA ASP A 26 12.49 -2.24 -1.48
C ASP A 26 11.09 -2.84 -1.36
N PHE A 27 10.09 -2.14 -1.90
CA PHE A 27 8.74 -2.64 -1.98
C PHE A 27 8.19 -2.44 -3.39
N SER A 28 7.29 -3.33 -3.79
CA SER A 28 6.56 -3.24 -5.04
C SER A 28 5.11 -2.92 -4.74
N LEU A 29 4.56 -1.90 -5.42
CA LEU A 29 3.17 -1.53 -5.33
C LEU A 29 2.46 -1.87 -6.64
N THR A 30 1.47 -2.75 -6.57
CA THR A 30 0.46 -2.93 -7.61
C THR A 30 -0.75 -2.09 -7.23
N TYR A 31 -1.20 -1.24 -8.15
CA TYR A 31 -2.25 -0.25 -7.88
C TYR A 31 -3.26 -0.23 -9.03
N HIS A 32 -4.54 -0.44 -8.71
CA HIS A 32 -5.65 -0.35 -9.66
C HIS A 32 -6.74 0.57 -9.14
N VAL A 33 -7.39 1.31 -10.04
CA VAL A 33 -8.56 2.13 -9.73
C VAL A 33 -9.62 1.91 -10.80
N GLU A 34 -10.84 1.60 -10.40
CA GLU A 34 -12.02 1.52 -11.28
C GLU A 34 -13.12 2.44 -10.77
N ARG A 35 -13.86 3.04 -11.71
CA ARG A 35 -15.07 3.81 -11.43
C ARG A 35 -16.26 3.10 -12.06
N THR A 36 -17.19 2.63 -11.24
CA THR A 36 -18.36 1.90 -11.71
C THR A 36 -19.62 2.61 -11.23
N PRO A 37 -20.65 2.81 -12.09
CA PRO A 37 -21.93 3.32 -11.63
C PRO A 37 -22.46 2.48 -10.46
N ALA A 38 -22.89 3.13 -9.37
CA ALA A 38 -23.36 2.46 -8.16
C ALA A 38 -24.59 1.57 -8.42
N ALA A 39 -25.36 1.88 -9.46
CA ALA A 39 -26.47 1.04 -9.94
C ALA A 39 -26.02 -0.33 -10.48
N ARG A 40 -24.75 -0.47 -10.86
CA ARG A 40 -24.16 -1.72 -11.40
C ARG A 40 -23.24 -2.43 -10.42
N LEU A 41 -22.74 -1.71 -9.42
CA LEU A 41 -21.90 -2.26 -8.36
C LEU A 41 -21.98 -1.35 -7.13
N SER A 42 -22.56 -1.82 -6.03
CA SER A 42 -22.55 -1.10 -4.75
C SER A 42 -21.20 -1.24 -4.03
N ILE A 43 -20.92 -0.36 -3.07
CA ILE A 43 -19.72 -0.47 -2.23
C ILE A 43 -19.74 -1.73 -1.36
N GLU A 44 -20.93 -2.19 -0.96
CA GLU A 44 -21.13 -3.41 -0.18
C GLU A 44 -20.82 -4.65 -1.01
N THR A 45 -21.32 -4.73 -2.25
CA THR A 45 -21.01 -5.83 -3.16
C THR A 45 -19.53 -5.83 -3.52
N CYS A 46 -18.95 -4.67 -3.85
CA CYS A 46 -17.52 -4.53 -4.07
C CYS A 46 -16.70 -5.04 -2.87
N GLY A 47 -17.00 -4.60 -1.66
CA GLY A 47 -16.30 -5.02 -0.45
C GLY A 47 -16.46 -6.52 -0.17
N LYS A 48 -17.65 -7.08 -0.42
CA LYS A 48 -17.90 -8.51 -0.30
C LYS A 48 -17.08 -9.33 -1.32
N THR A 49 -17.05 -8.91 -2.58
CA THR A 49 -16.23 -9.54 -3.62
C THR A 49 -14.76 -9.61 -3.21
N VAL A 50 -14.24 -8.53 -2.62
CA VAL A 50 -12.85 -8.52 -2.13
C VAL A 50 -12.65 -9.46 -0.95
N ALA A 51 -13.55 -9.46 0.03
CA ALA A 51 -13.45 -10.34 1.19
C ALA A 51 -13.51 -11.82 0.80
N ASP A 52 -14.41 -12.18 -0.12
CA ASP A 52 -14.54 -13.54 -0.64
C ASP A 52 -13.29 -13.96 -1.44
N ALA A 53 -12.70 -13.04 -2.23
CA ALA A 53 -11.45 -13.26 -2.95
C ALA A 53 -10.27 -13.46 -1.98
N ALA A 54 -10.16 -12.64 -0.93
CA ALA A 54 -9.12 -12.78 0.10
C ALA A 54 -9.21 -14.13 0.81
N ALA A 55 -10.42 -14.55 1.21
CA ALA A 55 -10.64 -15.85 1.83
C ALA A 55 -10.27 -17.01 0.88
N SER A 56 -10.64 -16.92 -0.39
CA SER A 56 -10.31 -17.91 -1.41
C SER A 56 -8.81 -18.02 -1.68
N ALA A 57 -8.08 -16.91 -1.54
CA ALA A 57 -6.62 -16.86 -1.64
C ALA A 57 -5.91 -17.31 -0.34
N GLY A 58 -6.65 -17.69 0.71
CA GLY A 58 -6.09 -18.06 2.01
C GLY A 58 -5.47 -16.88 2.77
N LEU A 59 -5.82 -15.64 2.42
CA LEU A 59 -5.33 -14.44 3.09
C LEU A 59 -6.28 -14.07 4.22
N GLN A 60 -5.72 -13.74 5.38
CA GLN A 60 -6.50 -13.16 6.47
C GLN A 60 -6.79 -11.70 6.15
N GLY A 61 -8.08 -11.39 5.97
CA GLY A 61 -8.58 -10.04 5.71
C GLY A 61 -9.45 -9.54 6.86
N VAL A 62 -9.36 -8.24 7.14
CA VAL A 62 -10.27 -7.50 8.00
C VAL A 62 -11.10 -6.57 7.14
N THR A 63 -12.42 -6.65 7.28
CA THR A 63 -13.36 -5.74 6.63
C THR A 63 -13.82 -4.68 7.62
N GLN A 64 -13.65 -3.42 7.25
CA GLN A 64 -14.20 -2.26 7.95
C GLN A 64 -15.25 -1.61 7.04
N SER A 65 -16.44 -1.34 7.58
CA SER A 65 -17.55 -0.78 6.82
C SER A 65 -18.08 0.50 7.48
N TYR A 66 -18.25 1.53 6.66
CA TYR A 66 -18.92 2.79 6.96
C TYR A 66 -20.10 2.90 5.98
N PRO A 67 -21.32 2.54 6.42
CA PRO A 67 -22.47 2.39 5.53
C PRO A 67 -22.70 3.61 4.61
N GLY A 68 -22.87 3.34 3.32
CA GLY A 68 -23.08 4.38 2.30
C GLY A 68 -21.89 5.28 1.99
N GLN A 69 -20.70 5.01 2.55
CA GLN A 69 -19.51 5.85 2.35
C GLN A 69 -18.28 5.05 1.91
N LEU A 70 -17.92 4.00 2.66
CA LEU A 70 -16.66 3.31 2.48
C LEU A 70 -16.74 1.87 2.98
N VAL A 71 -16.23 0.93 2.19
CA VAL A 71 -15.84 -0.39 2.68
C VAL A 71 -14.35 -0.57 2.42
N THR A 72 -13.58 -0.88 3.46
CA THR A 72 -12.16 -1.22 3.35
C THR A 72 -11.97 -2.69 3.69
N VAL A 73 -11.30 -3.43 2.81
CA VAL A 73 -10.81 -4.78 3.09
C VAL A 73 -9.29 -4.72 3.04
N SER A 74 -8.65 -5.08 4.15
CA SER A 74 -7.20 -5.06 4.25
C SER A 74 -6.70 -6.32 4.90
N GLY A 75 -5.49 -6.72 4.56
CA GLY A 75 -4.91 -7.94 5.08
C GLY A 75 -3.49 -8.11 4.59
N GLY A 76 -2.98 -9.33 4.68
CA GLY A 76 -1.64 -9.62 4.24
C GLY A 76 -1.05 -10.84 4.92
N ALA A 77 0.23 -11.04 4.69
CA ALA A 77 1.00 -12.08 5.33
C ALA A 77 2.37 -11.51 5.66
N ALA A 78 2.60 -11.12 6.92
CA ALA A 78 3.93 -10.74 7.36
C ALA A 78 4.87 -11.96 7.28
N PRO A 79 6.13 -11.81 6.80
CA PRO A 79 6.81 -10.59 6.37
C PRO A 79 6.70 -10.29 4.85
N ARG A 80 5.80 -10.95 4.13
CA ARG A 80 5.72 -10.92 2.65
C ARG A 80 5.12 -9.63 2.10
N GLY A 81 4.15 -9.05 2.80
CA GLY A 81 3.44 -7.87 2.31
C GLY A 81 2.05 -7.72 2.88
N ALA A 82 1.34 -6.73 2.34
CA ALA A 82 -0.02 -6.38 2.71
C ALA A 82 -0.87 -6.06 1.46
N PHE A 83 -2.19 -6.07 1.62
CA PHE A 83 -3.11 -5.52 0.64
C PHE A 83 -4.11 -4.60 1.33
N VAL A 84 -4.58 -3.61 0.59
CA VAL A 84 -5.68 -2.73 0.99
C VAL A 84 -6.57 -2.52 -0.22
N VAL A 85 -7.87 -2.70 -0.03
CA VAL A 85 -8.87 -2.39 -1.04
C VAL A 85 -9.94 -1.52 -0.44
N GLN A 86 -10.27 -0.43 -1.12
CA GLN A 86 -11.29 0.52 -0.71
C GLN A 86 -12.37 0.60 -1.78
N CYS A 87 -13.62 0.36 -1.37
CA CYS A 87 -14.81 0.59 -2.18
C CYS A 87 -15.50 1.85 -1.62
N ILE A 88 -15.46 2.94 -2.38
CA ILE A 88 -15.77 4.29 -1.93
C ILE A 88 -17.02 4.77 -2.68
N ALA A 89 -18.01 5.28 -1.96
CA ALA A 89 -19.16 5.94 -2.57
C ALA A 89 -18.79 7.38 -2.92
N VAL A 90 -18.91 7.75 -4.19
CA VAL A 90 -18.69 9.11 -4.71
C VAL A 90 -19.87 9.48 -5.60
N GLY A 91 -20.88 10.14 -5.00
CA GLY A 91 -22.13 10.43 -5.70
C GLY A 91 -22.85 9.14 -6.12
N ASP A 92 -23.11 8.99 -7.42
CA ASP A 92 -23.73 7.80 -8.03
C ASP A 92 -22.69 6.77 -8.52
N THR A 93 -21.43 6.89 -8.09
CA THR A 93 -20.32 6.06 -8.53
C THR A 93 -19.70 5.31 -7.34
N THR A 94 -19.48 4.02 -7.50
CA THR A 94 -18.59 3.21 -6.66
C THR A 94 -17.18 3.28 -7.23
N VAL A 95 -16.23 3.82 -6.47
CA VAL A 95 -14.81 3.80 -6.81
C VAL A 95 -14.15 2.64 -6.07
N SER A 96 -13.51 1.74 -6.79
CA SER A 96 -12.65 0.72 -6.17
C SER A 96 -11.18 1.12 -6.32
N VAL A 97 -10.44 1.06 -5.22
CA VAL A 97 -8.99 1.28 -5.18
C VAL A 97 -8.37 0.00 -4.63
N VAL A 98 -7.57 -0.69 -5.43
CA VAL A 98 -6.93 -1.97 -5.07
C VAL A 98 -5.42 -1.76 -4.97
N GLN A 99 -4.84 -2.10 -3.82
CA GLN A 99 -3.42 -1.97 -3.55
C GLN A 99 -2.86 -3.30 -3.07
N GLY A 100 -1.88 -3.84 -3.79
CA GLY A 100 -1.05 -4.96 -3.37
C GLY A 100 0.36 -4.47 -3.09
N ILE A 101 0.86 -4.68 -1.89
CA ILE A 101 2.16 -4.21 -1.42
C ILE A 101 3.02 -5.43 -1.10
N ASP A 102 4.02 -5.71 -1.91
CA ASP A 102 5.01 -6.74 -1.64
C ASP A 102 6.25 -6.08 -1.01
N TYR A 103 6.71 -6.58 0.15
CA TYR A 103 7.91 -6.07 0.83
C TYR A 103 9.19 -6.66 0.20
N ARG A 104 9.34 -6.41 -1.10
CA ARG A 104 10.50 -6.71 -1.96
C ARG A 104 10.40 -5.86 -3.23
N ALA A 105 11.51 -5.70 -3.96
CA ALA A 105 11.56 -4.87 -5.17
C ALA A 105 10.61 -5.33 -6.30
N GLN A 106 10.43 -6.65 -6.46
CA GLN A 106 9.62 -7.21 -7.53
C GLN A 106 8.19 -7.50 -7.07
N LYS A 107 7.25 -7.40 -8.02
CA LYS A 107 5.87 -7.85 -7.80
C LYS A 107 5.86 -9.30 -7.29
N GLY A 108 5.13 -9.54 -6.22
CA GLY A 108 4.96 -10.85 -5.62
C GLY A 108 3.49 -11.23 -5.51
N ALA A 109 3.19 -12.09 -4.55
CA ALA A 109 1.85 -12.65 -4.40
C ALA A 109 0.80 -11.59 -4.02
N LEU A 110 1.17 -10.50 -3.34
CA LEU A 110 0.20 -9.46 -2.99
C LEU A 110 -0.14 -8.62 -4.21
N GLY A 111 0.83 -8.34 -5.07
CA GLY A 111 0.57 -7.72 -6.36
C GLY A 111 -0.24 -8.63 -7.31
N GLU A 112 0.04 -9.92 -7.36
CA GLU A 112 -0.78 -10.88 -8.14
C GLU A 112 -2.21 -10.94 -7.61
N PHE A 113 -2.37 -10.97 -6.28
CA PHE A 113 -3.68 -10.91 -5.64
C PHE A 113 -4.42 -9.61 -5.99
N ALA A 114 -3.73 -8.46 -6.03
CA ALA A 114 -4.34 -7.20 -6.45
C ALA A 114 -4.88 -7.25 -7.90
N ASP A 115 -4.18 -7.89 -8.83
CA ASP A 115 -4.70 -8.10 -10.20
C ASP A 115 -5.95 -8.99 -10.20
N GLN A 116 -5.93 -10.07 -9.42
CA GLN A 116 -7.05 -11.01 -9.33
C GLN A 116 -8.29 -10.34 -8.73
N VAL A 117 -8.12 -9.58 -7.65
CA VAL A 117 -9.20 -8.82 -7.03
C VAL A 117 -9.76 -7.78 -7.99
N PHE A 118 -8.91 -7.05 -8.70
CA PHE A 118 -9.35 -6.09 -9.70
C PHE A 118 -10.19 -6.75 -10.79
N ALA A 119 -9.75 -7.90 -11.30
CA ALA A 119 -10.53 -8.68 -12.27
C ALA A 119 -11.87 -9.15 -11.68
N ALA A 120 -11.88 -9.66 -10.45
CA ALA A 120 -13.10 -10.11 -9.77
C ALA A 120 -14.11 -8.97 -9.55
N ILE A 121 -13.65 -7.78 -9.17
CA ILE A 121 -14.49 -6.58 -9.04
C ILE A 121 -15.14 -6.24 -10.39
N LYS A 122 -14.35 -6.27 -11.48
CA LYS A 122 -14.88 -5.99 -12.82
C LYS A 122 -15.89 -7.03 -13.29
N SER A 123 -15.72 -8.29 -12.91
CA SER A 123 -16.66 -9.37 -13.21
C SER A 123 -17.96 -9.29 -12.39
N ALA A 124 -17.94 -8.61 -11.24
CA ALA A 124 -19.10 -8.41 -10.38
C ALA A 124 -19.99 -7.22 -10.79
N VAL A 125 -19.65 -6.54 -11.89
CA VAL A 125 -20.45 -5.42 -12.42
C VAL A 125 -21.61 -5.98 -13.24
N GLU A 126 -22.85 -5.66 -12.84
CA GLU A 126 -24.10 -6.14 -13.47
C GLU A 126 -24.89 -5.01 -14.14
#